data_AF-A0A8I3AWJ7-F1
#
_entry.id   AF-A0A8I3AWJ7-F1
#
_cell.length_a   1.000
_cell.length_b   1.000
_cell.length_c   1.000
_cell.angle_alpha   90.00
_cell.angle_beta   90.00
_cell.angle_gamma   90.00
#
_symmetry.space_group_name_H-M   'P 1'
#
loop_
_entity.id
_entity.type
_entity.pdbx_description
1 polymer ?
#
loop_
_entity_poly.entity_id
_entity_poly.type
_entity_poly.pdbx_seq_one_letter_code
_entity_poly.pdbx_strand_id
1 'polypeptide(L)'
;MTSATWPAPDLDDLAQAPEPLARAILLALCDDERVEARALRYYERLLQFEADAAQGAGNGAGTPAGGDEVRSPTESNPKKRKKKTGDPRICVQCDCVFVEEENGYESCQYHAGIIELFDETKVDLDWEEYSLEHLDTPSNRAMFPEAFRWICCRIGR
;
A
#
# COMPACT_ATOMS: atom_id res chain seq x y z
N MET A 1 33.17 18.28 30.54
CA MET A 1 33.08 18.18 29.07
C MET A 1 31.79 17.43 28.77
N THR A 2 30.71 18.15 28.48
CA THR A 2 29.41 17.56 28.15
C THR A 2 29.38 17.35 26.65
N SER A 3 29.52 16.10 26.19
CA SER A 3 29.28 15.75 24.80
C SER A 3 27.82 16.04 24.48
N ALA A 4 27.57 16.99 23.58
CA ALA A 4 26.25 17.19 23.04
C ALA A 4 25.97 16.03 22.08
N THR A 5 25.20 15.04 22.52
CA THR A 5 24.60 14.04 21.63
C THR A 5 23.46 14.72 20.89
N TRP A 6 23.65 14.99 19.60
CA TRP A 6 22.54 15.44 18.76
C TRP A 6 21.69 14.22 18.44
N PRO A 7 20.35 14.34 18.48
CA PRO A 7 19.49 13.22 18.10
C PRO A 7 19.81 12.83 16.65
N ALA A 8 19.86 11.52 16.40
CA ALA A 8 20.01 11.01 15.04
C ALA A 8 18.78 11.45 14.23
N PRO A 9 18.96 11.79 12.94
CA PRO A 9 17.84 12.12 12.08
C PRO A 9 16.88 10.93 11.99
N ASP A 10 15.58 11.21 11.96
CA ASP A 10 14.52 10.22 11.84
C ASP A 10 13.83 10.26 10.47
N LEU A 11 12.73 9.50 10.33
CA LEU A 11 11.98 9.45 9.07
C LEU A 11 11.19 10.73 8.78
N ASP A 12 10.82 11.49 9.81
CA ASP A 12 10.13 12.76 9.65
C ASP A 12 11.10 13.82 9.12
N ASP A 13 12.36 13.82 9.61
CA ASP A 13 13.44 14.64 9.06
C ASP A 13 13.69 14.35 7.57
N LEU A 14 13.69 13.06 7.18
CA LEU A 14 13.84 12.66 5.78
C LEU A 14 12.64 13.08 4.93
N ALA A 15 11.41 12.99 5.46
CA ALA A 15 10.21 13.42 4.76
C ALA A 15 10.18 14.94 4.47
N GLN A 16 10.83 15.74 5.32
CA GLN A 16 10.99 17.19 5.13
C GLN A 16 12.26 17.58 4.35
N ALA A 17 13.05 16.60 3.90
CA ALA A 17 14.28 16.88 3.17
C ALA A 17 14.01 17.56 1.81
N PRO A 18 14.88 18.50 1.37
CA PRO A 18 14.80 19.06 0.02
C PRO A 18 14.82 17.97 -1.05
N GLU A 19 14.01 18.15 -2.10
CA GLU A 19 13.85 17.16 -3.18
C GLU A 19 15.18 16.65 -3.77
N PRO A 20 16.23 17.48 -4.01
CA PRO A 20 17.51 16.97 -4.51
C PRO A 20 18.19 15.98 -3.55
N LEU A 21 18.05 16.17 -2.23
CA LEU A 21 18.63 15.29 -1.23
C LEU A 21 17.84 13.99 -1.13
N ALA A 22 16.51 14.07 -1.07
CA ALA A 22 15.64 12.89 -1.10
C ALA A 22 15.88 12.05 -2.36
N ARG A 23 16.00 12.69 -3.53
CA ARG A 23 16.31 12.02 -4.81
C ARG A 23 17.68 11.35 -4.79
N ALA A 24 18.71 12.00 -4.25
CA ALA A 24 20.04 11.40 -4.13
C ALA A 24 20.03 10.16 -3.22
N ILE A 25 19.33 10.23 -2.09
CA ILE A 25 19.17 9.10 -1.17
C ILE A 25 18.41 7.95 -1.85
N LEU A 26 17.30 8.23 -2.52
CA LEU A 26 16.51 7.21 -3.25
C LEU A 26 17.36 6.51 -4.30
N LEU A 27 18.14 7.25 -5.10
CA LEU A 27 19.02 6.67 -6.11
C LEU A 27 20.12 5.80 -5.48
N ALA A 28 20.72 6.23 -4.37
CA ALA A 28 21.73 5.43 -3.67
C ALA A 28 21.15 4.14 -3.06
N LEU A 29 19.91 4.19 -2.55
CA LEU A 29 19.22 2.99 -2.06
C LEU A 29 18.93 1.97 -3.18
N CYS A 30 18.71 2.45 -4.41
CA CYS A 30 18.49 1.60 -5.58
C CYS A 30 19.77 0.96 -6.14
N ASP A 31 20.94 1.15 -5.51
CA ASP A 31 22.11 0.30 -5.81
C ASP A 31 21.86 -1.19 -5.41
N ASP A 32 20.88 -1.45 -4.54
CA ASP A 32 20.36 -2.79 -4.25
C ASP A 32 19.24 -3.17 -5.23
N GLU A 33 19.43 -4.24 -6.01
CA GLU A 33 18.48 -4.70 -7.04
C GLU A 33 17.07 -4.97 -6.50
N ARG A 34 16.94 -5.43 -5.25
CA ARG A 34 15.62 -5.70 -4.64
C ARG A 34 14.92 -4.40 -4.30
N VAL A 35 15.69 -3.41 -3.83
CA VAL A 35 15.18 -2.06 -3.55
C VAL A 35 14.82 -1.34 -4.84
N GLU A 36 15.66 -1.43 -5.88
CA GLU A 36 15.39 -0.89 -7.21
C GLU A 36 14.09 -1.44 -7.79
N ALA A 37 13.96 -2.77 -7.84
CA ALA A 37 12.76 -3.42 -8.36
C ALA A 37 11.50 -2.98 -7.59
N ARG A 38 11.61 -2.78 -6.28
CA ARG A 38 10.49 -2.29 -5.45
C ARG A 38 10.19 -0.81 -5.72
N ALA A 39 11.20 0.03 -5.82
CA ALA A 39 11.05 1.46 -6.11
C ALA A 39 10.39 1.70 -7.47
N LEU A 40 10.78 0.94 -8.51
CA LEU A 40 10.18 1.04 -9.84
C LEU A 40 8.71 0.62 -9.84
N ARG A 41 8.36 -0.49 -9.17
CA ARG A 41 6.94 -0.88 -9.01
C ARG A 41 6.13 0.20 -8.30
N TYR A 42 6.68 0.81 -7.25
CA TYR A 42 6.03 1.92 -6.54
C TYR A 42 5.82 3.13 -7.45
N TYR A 43 6.83 3.48 -8.24
CA TYR A 43 6.75 4.58 -9.18
C TYR A 43 5.67 4.34 -10.25
N GLU A 44 5.61 3.16 -10.85
CA GLU A 44 4.56 2.78 -11.80
C GLU A 44 3.15 2.90 -11.20
N ARG A 45 2.97 2.41 -9.97
CA ARG A 45 1.68 2.48 -9.27
C ARG A 45 1.27 3.92 -8.96
N LEU A 46 2.21 4.80 -8.61
CA LEU A 46 1.94 6.23 -8.40
C LEU A 46 1.59 6.95 -9.70
N LEU A 47 2.28 6.66 -10.81
CA LEU A 47 1.94 7.22 -12.12
C LEU A 47 0.52 6.82 -12.55
N GLN A 48 0.14 5.56 -12.34
CA GLN A 48 -1.21 5.09 -12.62
C GLN A 48 -2.23 5.79 -11.72
N PHE A 49 -1.94 5.94 -10.43
CA PHE A 49 -2.82 6.65 -9.50
C PHE A 49 -3.04 8.12 -9.90
N GLU A 50 -1.98 8.82 -10.33
CA GLU A 50 -2.08 10.19 -10.84
C GLU A 50 -2.90 10.26 -12.14
N ALA A 51 -2.69 9.31 -13.04
CA ALA A 51 -3.46 9.20 -14.28
C ALA A 51 -4.94 8.94 -13.98
N ASP A 52 -5.26 8.03 -13.06
CA ASP A 52 -6.63 7.73 -12.63
C ASP A 52 -7.27 8.92 -11.90
N ALA A 53 -6.50 9.67 -11.12
CA ALA A 53 -6.97 10.90 -10.47
C ALA A 53 -7.27 12.01 -11.50
N ALA A 54 -6.47 12.11 -12.56
CA ALA A 54 -6.71 13.01 -13.68
C ALA A 54 -7.93 12.58 -14.52
N GLN A 55 -8.09 11.27 -14.73
CA GLN A 55 -9.20 10.68 -15.49
C GLN A 55 -10.51 10.61 -14.68
N GLY A 56 -10.45 10.57 -13.34
CA GLY A 56 -11.59 10.62 -12.42
C GLY A 56 -12.39 11.92 -12.44
N ALA A 57 -12.03 12.87 -13.30
CA ALA A 57 -12.89 13.97 -13.77
C ALA A 57 -13.92 13.53 -14.83
N GLY A 58 -13.88 12.28 -15.30
CA GLY A 58 -14.81 11.68 -16.24
C GLY A 58 -14.92 10.17 -16.04
N ASN A 59 -16.15 9.72 -15.75
CA ASN A 59 -16.60 8.33 -15.71
C ASN A 59 -16.33 7.56 -14.41
N GLY A 60 -17.39 7.48 -13.61
CA GLY A 60 -17.55 6.35 -12.69
C GLY A 60 -17.75 5.08 -13.50
N ALA A 61 -16.93 4.07 -13.24
CA ALA A 61 -17.14 2.71 -13.74
C ALA A 61 -17.54 1.84 -12.54
N GLY A 62 -18.85 1.77 -12.32
CA GLY A 62 -19.46 0.58 -11.78
C GLY A 62 -19.23 -0.59 -12.74
N THR A 63 -19.04 -1.76 -12.16
CA THR A 63 -19.01 -3.07 -12.81
C THR A 63 -20.12 -3.23 -13.87
N PRO A 64 -19.84 -3.74 -15.09
CA PRO A 64 -20.89 -4.22 -15.96
C PRO A 64 -21.24 -5.65 -15.56
N ALA A 65 -22.43 -5.86 -15.02
CA ALA A 65 -23.11 -7.15 -15.05
C ALA A 65 -24.42 -6.95 -15.84
N GLY A 66 -24.56 -7.70 -16.93
CA GLY A 66 -25.59 -7.53 -17.93
C GLY A 66 -27.02 -7.78 -17.43
N GLY A 67 -27.96 -7.20 -18.18
CA GLY A 67 -29.40 -7.42 -18.09
C GLY A 67 -30.16 -6.29 -18.80
N ASP A 68 -30.75 -6.62 -19.95
CA ASP A 68 -31.60 -5.81 -20.83
C ASP A 68 -32.58 -4.81 -20.17
N GLU A 69 -32.60 -3.58 -20.73
CA GLU A 69 -33.76 -2.73 -21.12
C GLU A 69 -35.02 -2.66 -20.21
N VAL A 70 -35.61 -1.54 -19.75
CA VAL A 70 -35.83 -0.15 -20.26
C VAL A 70 -36.29 0.75 -19.07
N ARG A 71 -35.86 2.03 -18.98
CA ARG A 71 -36.71 3.27 -18.88
C ARG A 71 -36.00 4.54 -18.35
N SER A 72 -35.89 5.52 -19.25
CA SER A 72 -35.96 6.99 -19.15
C SER A 72 -35.05 7.83 -18.22
N PRO A 73 -34.68 9.06 -18.66
CA PRO A 73 -33.62 9.85 -18.06
C PRO A 73 -34.15 10.83 -17.02
N THR A 74 -33.50 10.88 -15.86
CA THR A 74 -33.59 12.06 -14.97
C THR A 74 -32.21 12.68 -14.85
N GLU A 75 -32.14 13.95 -15.27
CA GLU A 75 -30.99 14.83 -15.15
C GLU A 75 -30.52 14.86 -13.69
N SER A 76 -29.27 14.45 -13.47
CA SER A 76 -28.58 14.68 -12.21
C SER A 76 -27.35 15.54 -12.46
N ASN A 77 -27.52 16.81 -12.11
CA ASN A 77 -26.54 17.88 -12.04
C ASN A 77 -25.16 17.38 -11.56
N PRO A 78 -24.04 17.64 -12.28
CA PRO A 78 -22.73 17.17 -11.85
C PRO A 78 -22.26 17.99 -10.65
N LYS A 79 -22.45 17.44 -9.44
CA LYS A 79 -21.74 17.91 -8.25
C LYS A 79 -20.25 17.73 -8.54
N LYS A 80 -19.54 18.85 -8.78
CA LYS A 80 -18.09 18.90 -8.92
C LYS A 80 -17.47 18.18 -7.71
N ARG A 81 -16.96 16.97 -7.93
CA ARG A 81 -16.32 16.18 -6.88
C ARG A 81 -15.00 16.85 -6.51
N LYS A 82 -14.75 16.91 -5.21
CA LYS A 82 -13.60 17.57 -4.59
C LYS A 82 -12.32 16.89 -5.08
N LYS A 83 -11.32 17.68 -5.48
CA LYS A 83 -9.97 17.19 -5.82
C LYS A 83 -9.46 16.38 -4.61
N LYS A 84 -8.96 15.16 -4.84
CA LYS A 84 -8.43 14.33 -3.75
C LYS A 84 -7.41 15.15 -2.95
N THR A 85 -7.66 15.32 -1.66
CA THR A 85 -6.92 16.26 -0.82
C THR A 85 -6.08 15.46 0.17
N GLY A 86 -4.91 14.99 -0.27
CA GLY A 86 -3.99 14.22 0.58
C GLY A 86 -2.85 13.59 -0.23
N ASP A 87 -1.76 13.24 0.46
CA ASP A 87 -0.57 12.66 -0.16
C ASP A 87 -0.77 11.15 -0.39
N PRO A 88 -0.42 10.63 -1.59
CA PRO A 88 -0.54 9.20 -1.86
C PRO A 88 0.46 8.40 -1.01
N ARG A 89 -0.01 7.29 -0.47
CA ARG A 89 0.74 6.30 0.31
C ARG A 89 0.64 4.94 -0.36
N ILE A 90 1.61 4.07 -0.13
CA ILE A 90 1.68 2.74 -0.75
C ILE A 90 1.66 1.67 0.35
N CYS A 91 0.80 0.67 0.20
CA CYS A 91 0.76 -0.47 1.11
C CYS A 91 1.98 -1.37 0.91
N VAL A 92 2.70 -1.70 1.98
CA VAL A 92 3.93 -2.51 1.91
C VAL A 92 3.70 -3.98 1.57
N GLN A 93 2.46 -4.48 1.64
CA GLN A 93 2.14 -5.89 1.37
C GLN A 93 1.54 -6.14 -0.01
N CYS A 94 0.69 -5.22 -0.50
CA CYS A 94 0.00 -5.38 -1.78
C CYS A 94 0.38 -4.30 -2.81
N ASP A 95 1.25 -3.35 -2.45
CA ASP A 95 1.71 -2.25 -3.31
C ASP A 95 0.58 -1.33 -3.83
N CYS A 96 -0.65 -1.44 -3.28
CA CYS A 96 -1.77 -0.57 -3.65
C CYS A 96 -1.57 0.86 -3.12
N VAL A 97 -1.88 1.86 -3.95
CA VAL A 97 -1.83 3.28 -3.60
C VAL A 97 -3.14 3.72 -2.95
N PHE A 98 -3.05 4.47 -1.86
CA PHE A 98 -4.20 5.05 -1.16
C PHE A 98 -3.89 6.47 -0.67
N VAL A 99 -4.92 7.26 -0.40
CA VAL A 99 -4.80 8.59 0.25
C VAL A 99 -5.34 8.44 1.66
N GLU A 100 -4.53 8.75 2.66
CA GLU A 100 -4.82 8.46 4.07
C GLU A 100 -6.18 9.01 4.53
N GLU A 101 -6.52 10.22 4.10
CA GLU A 101 -7.73 10.95 4.45
C GLU A 101 -8.99 10.40 3.76
N GLU A 102 -8.83 9.66 2.67
CA GLU A 102 -9.93 9.07 1.88
C GLU A 102 -10.05 7.57 2.06
N ASN A 103 -9.14 6.99 2.82
CA ASN A 103 -9.03 5.55 3.00
C ASN A 103 -10.19 5.13 3.94
N GLY A 104 -11.11 4.32 3.40
CA GLY A 104 -12.27 3.80 4.13
C GLY A 104 -12.04 2.36 4.57
N TYR A 105 -13.05 1.76 5.24
CA TYR A 105 -12.99 0.38 5.76
C TYR A 105 -12.63 -0.70 4.71
N GLU A 106 -12.90 -0.44 3.43
CA GLU A 106 -12.58 -1.35 2.32
C GLU A 106 -11.27 -1.02 1.59
N SER A 107 -10.61 0.08 1.98
CA SER A 107 -9.36 0.54 1.38
C SER A 107 -8.16 0.06 2.21
N CYS A 108 -6.96 0.06 1.63
CA CYS A 108 -5.74 -0.41 2.32
C CYS A 108 -5.33 0.58 3.42
N GLN A 109 -6.03 0.57 4.56
CA GLN A 109 -5.77 1.47 5.68
C GLN A 109 -5.12 0.71 6.82
N TYR A 110 -3.85 1.00 7.07
CA TYR A 110 -3.18 0.75 8.35
C TYR A 110 -3.38 -0.64 8.95
N HIS A 111 -3.61 -1.65 8.11
CA HIS A 111 -3.83 -3.02 8.54
C HIS A 111 -4.78 -3.15 9.76
N ALA A 112 -5.90 -2.42 9.77
CA ALA A 112 -6.93 -2.64 10.78
C ALA A 112 -7.72 -3.91 10.40
N GLY A 113 -7.20 -5.08 10.76
CA GLY A 113 -7.81 -6.35 10.39
C GLY A 113 -7.20 -7.55 11.10
N ILE A 114 -7.36 -8.73 10.51
CA ILE A 114 -6.69 -9.95 10.95
C ILE A 114 -5.53 -10.18 9.97
N ILE A 115 -4.35 -10.43 10.51
CA ILE A 115 -3.22 -10.96 9.74
C ILE A 115 -3.29 -12.49 9.84
N GLU A 116 -3.24 -13.17 8.71
CA GLU A 116 -3.40 -14.62 8.61
C GLU A 116 -2.20 -15.22 7.89
N LEU A 117 -1.90 -16.49 8.18
CA LEU A 117 -0.92 -17.27 7.42
C LEU A 117 -1.38 -17.33 5.96
N PHE A 118 -0.50 -16.90 5.05
CA PHE A 118 -0.79 -16.80 3.61
C PHE A 118 0.06 -17.75 2.80
N ASP A 119 1.33 -17.89 3.16
CA ASP A 119 2.26 -18.81 2.51
C ASP A 119 3.07 -19.52 3.60
N GLU A 120 2.62 -20.73 3.94
CA GLU A 120 3.26 -21.56 4.95
C GLU A 120 4.71 -21.90 4.56
N THR A 121 5.03 -22.05 3.28
CA THR A 121 6.39 -22.39 2.81
C THR A 121 7.46 -21.35 3.15
N LYS A 122 7.04 -20.16 3.59
CA LYS A 122 7.92 -19.08 4.06
C LYS A 122 8.26 -19.17 5.54
N VAL A 123 7.64 -20.06 6.29
CA VAL A 123 7.98 -20.35 7.68
C VAL A 123 9.09 -21.40 7.68
N ASP A 124 10.31 -20.99 8.01
CA ASP A 124 11.45 -21.92 8.06
C ASP A 124 11.46 -22.66 9.41
N LEU A 125 10.60 -23.68 9.51
CA LEU A 125 10.48 -24.58 10.65
C LEU A 125 10.52 -26.03 10.19
N ASP A 126 10.84 -26.94 11.11
CA ASP A 126 10.77 -28.37 10.85
C ASP A 126 9.30 -28.81 10.73
N TRP A 127 8.88 -29.03 9.49
CA TRP A 127 7.54 -29.46 9.11
C TRP A 127 7.17 -30.86 9.62
N GLU A 128 8.15 -31.68 10.04
CA GLU A 128 7.89 -32.98 10.65
C GLU A 128 7.44 -32.86 12.12
N GLU A 129 7.75 -31.74 12.79
CA GLU A 129 7.42 -31.49 14.19
C GLU A 129 6.19 -30.59 14.38
N TYR A 130 5.89 -29.70 13.42
CA TYR A 130 4.83 -28.71 13.54
C TYR A 130 3.70 -28.91 12.51
N SER A 131 2.46 -29.02 13.00
CA SER A 131 1.28 -28.98 12.13
C SER A 131 0.93 -27.55 11.73
N LEU A 132 0.23 -27.39 10.59
CA LEU A 132 -0.20 -26.09 10.05
C LEU A 132 -0.96 -25.22 11.07
N GLU A 133 -1.70 -25.84 11.97
CA GLU A 133 -2.47 -25.18 13.02
C GLU A 133 -1.59 -24.47 14.07
N HIS A 134 -0.30 -24.83 14.17
CA HIS A 134 0.65 -24.25 15.11
C HIS A 134 1.56 -23.19 14.48
N LEU A 135 1.40 -22.89 13.19
CA LEU A 135 2.26 -21.92 12.50
C LEU A 135 1.82 -20.49 12.72
N ASP A 136 0.53 -20.26 12.97
CA ASP A 136 0.00 -18.93 13.20
C ASP A 136 0.16 -18.47 14.66
N THR A 137 1.40 -18.14 15.03
CA THR A 137 1.75 -17.59 16.35
C THR A 137 2.28 -16.16 16.24
N PRO A 138 2.15 -15.33 17.29
CA PRO A 138 2.77 -14.00 17.30
C PRO A 138 4.29 -14.03 17.06
N SER A 139 4.98 -15.08 17.51
CA SER A 139 6.42 -15.27 17.29
C SER A 139 6.73 -15.51 15.81
N ASN A 140 5.99 -16.41 15.16
CA ASN A 140 6.19 -16.69 13.73
C ASN A 140 5.79 -15.49 12.87
N ARG A 141 4.75 -14.73 13.23
CA ARG A 141 4.38 -13.48 12.56
C ARG A 141 5.49 -12.43 12.57
N ALA A 142 6.24 -12.35 13.67
CA ALA A 142 7.37 -11.44 13.81
C ALA A 142 8.64 -11.94 13.11
N MET A 143 8.86 -13.26 13.11
CA MET A 143 10.05 -13.90 12.57
C MET A 143 9.99 -14.13 11.05
N PHE A 144 8.79 -14.40 10.53
CA PHE A 144 8.54 -14.70 9.13
C PHE A 144 7.44 -13.79 8.57
N PRO A 145 7.58 -12.45 8.65
CA PRO A 145 6.51 -11.51 8.26
C PRO A 145 6.04 -11.69 6.81
N GLU A 146 6.89 -12.22 5.92
CA GLU A 146 6.58 -12.55 4.54
C GLU A 146 5.57 -13.70 4.39
N ALA A 147 5.48 -14.61 5.37
CA ALA A 147 4.55 -15.73 5.40
C ALA A 147 3.11 -15.29 5.68
N PHE A 148 2.92 -14.09 6.20
CA PHE A 148 1.64 -13.58 6.66
C PHE A 148 1.15 -12.42 5.80
N ARG A 149 -0.17 -12.34 5.61
CA ARG A 149 -0.82 -11.23 4.91
C ARG A 149 -2.04 -10.75 5.67
N TRP A 150 -2.25 -9.44 5.63
CA TRP A 150 -3.51 -8.87 6.11
C TRP A 150 -4.63 -9.24 5.15
N ILE A 151 -5.80 -9.57 5.70
CA ILE A 151 -6.96 -9.98 4.90
C ILE A 151 -7.34 -8.95 3.82
N CYS A 152 -7.15 -7.65 4.10
CA CYS A 152 -7.41 -6.57 3.13
C CYS A 152 -6.41 -6.54 1.96
N CYS A 153 -5.26 -7.18 2.09
CA CYS A 153 -4.21 -7.26 1.07
C CYS A 153 -4.25 -8.54 0.24
N ARG A 154 -5.22 -9.44 0.49
CA ARG A 154 -5.35 -10.73 -0.24
C ARG A 154 -5.74 -10.56 -1.70
N ILE A 155 -6.54 -9.53 -2.01
CA ILE A 155 -7.10 -9.29 -3.34
C ILE A 155 -6.29 -8.21 -4.06
N GLY A 156 -4.95 -8.30 -4.03
CA GLY A 156 -4.08 -7.34 -4.71
C GLY A 156 -4.59 -7.07 -6.13
N ARG A 157 -5.08 -5.85 -6.37
CA ARG A 157 -5.44 -5.34 -7.69
C ARG A 157 -4.32 -4.42 -8.15
#